data_AF-A0A7L5YK89-F1
#
_entry.id   AF-A0A7L5YK89-F1
#
_cell.length_a   1.000
_cell.length_b   1.000
_cell.length_c   1.000
_cell.angle_alpha   90.00
_cell.angle_beta   90.00
_cell.angle_gamma   90.00
#
_symmetry.space_group_name_H-M   'P 1'
#
loop_
_entity.id
_entity.type
_entity.pdbx_description
1 polymer ?
#
loop_
_entity_poly.entity_id
_entity_poly.type
_entity_poly.pdbx_seq_one_letter_code
_entity_poly.pdbx_strand_id
1 'polypeptide(L)'
;MGIGLGAALGLVYVLVSQGINVVFLSNIPLFLPPLGFWGNVALGTLWGGLLGLICAWPHSTAIGVTLASLASVTITIGRSLLSMNEGLTRLVIMGLVLGIPAAFLMVPAMLALRWTINGVVDLRSHPTAGGQRWRGPLILLALCALIAAFSLYNAKARTLLIRMNDTLQVGLAAGSTAELPVELQTLRSGDFLTDAGDAYTLQWTETDLDRFIDLRPSNNYSAHSAVLVRFDNGQSLVCLYPDVNLRPNCAFRPLASAIPRRPLFAED
;
A
#
# COMPACT_ATOMS: atom_id res chain seq x y z
N MET A 1 -21.17 15.12 -11.01
CA MET A 1 -20.26 14.54 -12.03
C MET A 1 -18.84 14.45 -11.52
N GLY A 2 -18.24 15.52 -10.97
CA GLY A 2 -16.89 15.49 -10.40
C GLY A 2 -16.67 14.39 -9.35
N ILE A 3 -17.56 14.28 -8.34
CA ILE A 3 -17.51 13.20 -7.33
C ILE A 3 -17.50 11.82 -7.99
N GLY A 4 -18.44 11.55 -8.91
CA GLY A 4 -18.58 10.24 -9.52
C GLY A 4 -17.36 9.83 -10.35
N LEU A 5 -16.82 10.72 -11.18
CA LEU A 5 -15.63 10.43 -11.97
C LEU A 5 -14.38 10.32 -11.10
N GLY A 6 -14.22 11.20 -10.11
CA GLY A 6 -13.13 11.13 -9.15
C GLY A 6 -13.16 9.82 -8.36
N ALA A 7 -14.33 9.41 -7.87
CA ALA A 7 -14.51 8.15 -7.16
C ALA A 7 -14.20 6.94 -8.05
N ALA A 8 -14.64 6.95 -9.32
CA ALA A 8 -14.31 5.91 -10.28
C ALA A 8 -12.80 5.81 -10.55
N LEU A 9 -12.10 6.94 -10.66
CA LEU A 9 -10.64 6.95 -10.80
C LEU A 9 -9.94 6.41 -9.56
N GLY A 10 -10.35 6.83 -8.36
CA GLY A 10 -9.82 6.32 -7.10
C GLY A 10 -10.04 4.81 -6.95
N LEU A 11 -11.23 4.34 -7.32
CA LEU A 11 -11.60 2.92 -7.33
C LEU A 11 -10.71 2.14 -8.30
N VAL A 12 -10.63 2.55 -9.57
CA VAL A 12 -9.81 1.87 -10.58
C VAL A 12 -8.35 1.85 -10.17
N TYR A 13 -7.80 2.98 -9.70
CA TYR A 13 -6.42 3.07 -9.25
C TYR A 13 -6.13 2.05 -8.14
N VAL A 14 -6.95 2.01 -7.08
CA VAL A 14 -6.70 1.10 -5.95
C VAL A 14 -6.95 -0.35 -6.32
N LEU A 15 -8.02 -0.66 -7.08
CA LEU A 15 -8.26 -2.03 -7.52
C LEU A 15 -7.11 -2.58 -8.36
N VAL A 16 -6.57 -1.78 -9.28
CA VAL A 16 -5.47 -2.23 -10.13
C VAL A 16 -4.15 -2.27 -9.35
N SER A 17 -3.80 -1.21 -8.61
CA SER A 17 -2.52 -1.16 -7.88
C SER A 17 -2.41 -2.23 -6.79
N GLN A 18 -3.52 -2.57 -6.12
CA GLN A 18 -3.56 -3.62 -5.10
C GLN A 18 -3.84 -5.00 -5.69
N GLY A 19 -4.80 -5.07 -6.61
CA GLY A 19 -5.23 -6.33 -7.22
C GLY A 19 -4.16 -6.97 -8.10
N ILE A 20 -3.32 -6.19 -8.77
CA ILE A 20 -2.26 -6.74 -9.63
C ILE A 20 -1.30 -7.63 -8.83
N ASN A 21 -0.99 -7.27 -7.58
CA ASN A 21 -0.13 -8.08 -6.72
C ASN A 21 -0.82 -9.37 -6.28
N VAL A 22 -2.13 -9.32 -6.01
CA VAL A 22 -2.93 -10.50 -5.67
C VAL A 22 -3.03 -11.47 -6.86
N VAL A 23 -3.20 -10.95 -8.08
CA VAL A 23 -3.29 -11.78 -9.29
C VAL A 23 -1.96 -12.47 -9.59
N PHE A 24 -0.83 -11.76 -9.48
CA PHE A 24 0.50 -12.34 -9.74
C PHE A 24 1.03 -13.23 -8.61
N LEU A 25 0.47 -13.11 -7.40
CA LEU A 25 0.85 -13.90 -6.22
C LEU A 25 -0.39 -14.61 -5.62
N SER A 26 -1.16 -15.29 -6.47
CA SER A 26 -2.50 -15.82 -6.14
C SER A 26 -2.55 -16.79 -4.97
N ASN A 27 -1.44 -17.47 -4.66
CA ASN A 27 -1.35 -18.46 -3.59
C ASN A 27 -0.75 -17.91 -2.29
N ILE A 28 -0.43 -16.60 -2.26
CA ILE A 28 0.23 -15.97 -1.12
C ILE A 28 -0.79 -15.09 -0.40
N PRO A 29 -1.02 -15.28 0.90
CA PRO A 29 -1.94 -14.44 1.66
C PRO A 29 -1.31 -13.06 1.88
N LEU A 30 -1.55 -12.10 0.98
CA LEU A 30 -0.94 -10.78 1.07
C LEU A 30 -1.70 -9.83 1.99
N PHE A 31 -0.97 -9.13 2.86
CA PHE A 31 -1.50 -8.00 3.60
C PHE A 31 -1.11 -6.67 2.93
N LEU A 32 -2.13 -5.89 2.55
CA LEU A 32 -1.95 -4.58 1.95
C LEU A 32 -2.21 -3.46 2.97
N PRO A 33 -1.16 -2.87 3.57
CA PRO A 33 -1.33 -1.80 4.57
C PRO A 33 -1.93 -0.53 3.94
N PRO A 34 -2.68 0.30 4.70
CA PRO A 34 -2.94 0.15 6.14
C PRO A 34 -4.17 -0.69 6.52
N LEU A 35 -5.27 -0.65 5.76
CA LEU A 35 -6.57 -1.19 6.17
C LEU A 35 -6.94 -2.53 5.50
N GLY A 36 -5.96 -3.19 4.87
CA GLY A 36 -6.21 -4.34 3.99
C GLY A 36 -6.83 -3.93 2.65
N PHE A 37 -7.06 -4.91 1.77
CA PHE A 37 -7.52 -4.66 0.40
C PHE A 37 -8.82 -3.83 0.35
N TRP A 38 -9.88 -4.30 1.01
CA TRP A 38 -11.19 -3.64 0.98
C TRP A 38 -11.20 -2.28 1.66
N GLY A 39 -10.49 -2.15 2.79
CA GLY A 39 -10.37 -0.86 3.48
C GLY A 39 -9.66 0.18 2.63
N ASN A 40 -8.60 -0.22 1.91
CA ASN A 40 -7.91 0.65 0.98
C ASN A 40 -8.77 1.01 -0.24
N VAL A 41 -9.54 0.06 -0.78
CA VAL A 41 -10.48 0.30 -1.90
C VAL A 41 -11.52 1.36 -1.50
N ALA A 42 -12.13 1.21 -0.33
CA ALA A 42 -13.10 2.17 0.19
C ALA A 42 -12.45 3.55 0.38
N LEU A 43 -11.28 3.61 1.03
CA LEU A 43 -10.57 4.86 1.27
C LEU A 43 -10.16 5.56 -0.04
N GLY A 44 -9.62 4.82 -1.00
CA GLY A 44 -9.22 5.35 -2.30
C GLY A 44 -10.39 5.86 -3.13
N THR A 45 -11.53 5.16 -3.10
CA THR A 45 -12.76 5.59 -3.76
C THR A 45 -13.30 6.89 -3.15
N LEU A 46 -13.37 6.96 -1.82
CA LEU A 46 -13.80 8.16 -1.10
C LEU A 46 -12.87 9.34 -1.37
N TRP A 47 -11.55 9.10 -1.32
CA TRP A 47 -10.56 10.13 -1.57
C TRP A 47 -10.58 10.64 -3.01
N GLY A 48 -10.68 9.72 -3.98
CA GLY A 48 -10.88 10.08 -5.38
C GLY A 48 -12.14 10.92 -5.58
N GLY A 49 -13.24 10.57 -4.92
CA GLY A 49 -14.48 11.34 -4.95
C GLY A 49 -14.32 12.74 -4.38
N LEU A 50 -13.61 12.89 -3.26
CA LEU A 50 -13.30 14.17 -2.65
C LEU A 50 -12.40 15.04 -3.55
N LEU A 51 -11.35 14.47 -4.14
CA LEU A 51 -10.50 15.19 -5.10
C LEU A 51 -11.29 15.61 -6.33
N GLY A 52 -12.17 14.74 -6.84
CA GLY A 52 -13.09 15.07 -7.92
C GLY A 52 -14.08 16.18 -7.58
N LEU A 53 -14.53 16.25 -6.32
CA LEU A 53 -15.35 17.36 -5.81
C LEU A 53 -14.56 18.67 -5.77
N ILE A 54 -13.39 18.67 -5.11
CA ILE A 54 -12.53 19.85 -4.98
C ILE A 54 -12.11 20.36 -6.36
N CYS A 55 -11.77 19.45 -7.27
CA CYS A 55 -11.39 19.80 -8.64
C CYS A 55 -12.58 20.40 -9.41
N ALA A 56 -13.80 19.90 -9.21
CA ALA A 56 -15.00 20.34 -9.92
C ALA A 56 -15.64 21.62 -9.33
N TRP A 57 -15.42 21.91 -8.04
CA TRP A 57 -16.17 22.92 -7.31
C TRP A 57 -15.90 24.35 -7.80
N PRO A 58 -14.65 24.83 -7.91
CA PRO A 58 -14.41 26.21 -8.31
C PRO A 58 -14.83 26.47 -9.75
N HIS A 59 -15.34 27.66 -10.03
CA HIS A 59 -15.68 28.05 -11.39
C HIS A 59 -14.41 28.15 -12.27
N SER A 60 -13.34 28.71 -11.70
CA SER A 60 -12.03 28.76 -12.36
C SER A 60 -11.33 27.40 -12.36
N THR A 61 -10.97 26.92 -13.56
CA THR A 61 -10.18 25.70 -13.77
C THR A 61 -8.85 25.74 -13.01
N ALA A 62 -8.14 26.88 -13.04
CA ALA A 62 -6.85 27.01 -12.36
C ALA A 62 -6.98 26.81 -10.84
N ILE A 63 -8.00 27.42 -10.22
CA ILE A 63 -8.22 27.31 -8.77
C ILE A 63 -8.58 25.87 -8.38
N GLY A 64 -9.48 25.22 -9.11
CA GLY A 64 -9.88 23.84 -8.84
C GLY A 64 -8.73 22.84 -8.96
N VAL A 65 -7.91 22.99 -10.00
CA VAL A 65 -6.72 22.15 -10.22
C VAL A 65 -5.70 22.35 -9.10
N THR A 66 -5.38 23.59 -8.74
CA THR A 66 -4.40 23.88 -7.69
C THR A 66 -4.86 23.35 -6.33
N LEU A 67 -6.12 23.57 -5.94
CA LEU A 67 -6.66 23.08 -4.67
C LEU A 67 -6.68 21.55 -4.61
N ALA A 68 -7.11 20.88 -5.68
CA ALA A 68 -7.13 19.42 -5.71
C ALA A 68 -5.70 18.82 -5.69
N SER A 69 -4.75 19.48 -6.37
CA SER A 69 -3.34 19.08 -6.37
C SER A 69 -2.72 19.21 -4.98
N LEU A 70 -2.96 20.31 -4.28
CA LEU A 70 -2.52 20.49 -2.88
C LEU A 70 -3.19 19.49 -1.94
N ALA A 71 -4.50 19.29 -2.09
CA ALA A 71 -5.24 18.33 -1.28
C ALA A 71 -4.68 16.92 -1.44
N SER A 72 -4.31 16.50 -2.66
CA SER A 72 -3.83 15.14 -2.95
C SER A 72 -2.65 14.68 -2.08
N VAL A 73 -1.81 15.62 -1.64
CA VAL A 73 -0.59 15.35 -0.86
C VAL A 73 -0.88 15.10 0.62
N THR A 74 -2.04 15.50 1.12
CA THR A 74 -2.40 15.38 2.54
C THR A 74 -2.40 13.94 3.04
N ILE A 75 -2.73 12.95 2.20
CA ILE A 75 -2.63 11.53 2.57
C ILE A 75 -1.18 11.12 2.81
N THR A 76 -0.25 11.55 1.95
CA THR A 76 1.17 11.23 2.09
C THR A 76 1.72 11.81 3.39
N ILE A 77 1.40 13.08 3.67
CA ILE A 77 1.80 13.77 4.90
C ILE A 77 1.15 13.09 6.11
N GLY A 78 -0.14 12.75 6.04
CA GLY A 78 -0.87 12.05 7.10
C GLY A 78 -0.26 10.70 7.46
N ARG A 79 0.19 9.93 6.46
CA ARG A 79 0.90 8.65 6.70
C ARG A 79 2.25 8.87 7.36
N SER A 80 3.02 9.87 6.91
CA SER A 80 4.30 10.22 7.54
C SER A 80 4.13 10.67 8.99
N LEU A 81 3.06 11.42 9.29
CA LEU A 81 2.73 11.86 10.66
C LEU A 81 2.47 10.69 11.60
N LEU A 82 1.75 9.66 11.13
CA LEU A 82 1.44 8.48 11.95
C LEU A 82 2.66 7.58 12.20
N SER A 83 3.71 7.67 11.37
CA SER A 83 4.91 6.85 11.50
C SER A 83 6.03 7.49 12.32
N MET A 84 5.99 8.79 12.59
CA MET A 84 7.11 9.49 13.20
C MET A 84 6.85 9.91 14.64
N ASN A 85 7.80 9.60 15.52
CA ASN A 85 7.89 10.12 16.88
C ASN A 85 8.70 11.43 16.92
N GLU A 86 8.65 12.23 15.85
CA GLU A 86 9.52 13.38 15.63
C GLU A 86 8.82 14.73 15.85
N GLY A 87 9.60 15.78 16.11
CA GLY A 87 9.08 17.12 16.40
C GLY A 87 8.39 17.79 15.20
N LEU A 88 7.37 18.61 15.51
CA LEU A 88 6.52 19.38 14.57
C LEU A 88 7.32 20.07 13.44
N THR A 89 8.49 20.63 13.75
CA THR A 89 9.34 21.35 12.79
C THR A 89 9.80 20.48 11.62
N ARG A 90 10.16 19.21 11.87
CA ARG A 90 10.64 18.30 10.81
C ARG A 90 9.51 17.86 9.89
N LEU A 91 8.29 17.73 10.44
CA LEU A 91 7.08 17.45 9.68
C LEU A 91 6.68 18.60 8.75
N VAL A 92 6.79 19.85 9.22
CA VAL A 92 6.56 21.04 8.38
C VAL A 92 7.57 21.10 7.23
N ILE A 93 8.86 20.85 7.53
CA ILE A 93 9.91 20.83 6.50
C ILE A 93 9.65 19.71 5.47
N MET A 94 9.38 18.48 5.92
CA MET A 94 9.06 17.37 5.00
C MET A 94 7.81 17.66 4.18
N GLY A 95 6.76 18.18 4.80
CA GLY A 95 5.51 18.54 4.12
C GLY A 95 5.71 19.61 3.06
N LEU A 96 6.54 20.63 3.32
CA LEU A 96 6.83 21.67 2.33
C LEU A 96 7.75 21.16 1.22
N VAL A 97 8.86 20.52 1.59
CA VAL A 97 9.94 20.10 0.66
C VAL A 97 9.48 18.96 -0.23
N LEU A 98 8.76 17.98 0.29
CA LEU A 98 8.25 16.84 -0.49
C LEU A 98 6.85 17.12 -1.04
N GLY A 99 6.04 17.87 -0.31
CA GLY A 99 4.64 18.05 -0.66
C GLY A 99 4.42 19.01 -1.82
N ILE A 100 5.16 20.11 -1.93
CA ILE A 100 5.00 21.04 -3.05
C ILE A 100 5.37 20.38 -4.39
N PRO A 101 6.54 19.71 -4.54
CA PRO A 101 6.86 18.98 -5.75
C PRO A 101 5.85 17.87 -6.07
N ALA A 102 5.39 17.12 -5.05
CA ALA A 102 4.37 16.10 -5.24
C ALA A 102 3.04 16.68 -5.73
N ALA A 103 2.58 17.81 -5.18
CA ALA A 103 1.40 18.51 -5.65
C ALA A 103 1.56 18.97 -7.11
N PHE A 104 2.73 19.51 -7.46
CA PHE A 104 3.02 19.93 -8.83
C PHE A 104 2.95 18.76 -9.82
N LEU A 105 3.47 17.59 -9.45
CA LEU A 105 3.37 16.37 -10.26
C LEU A 105 1.91 15.90 -10.47
N MET A 106 1.00 16.28 -9.57
CA MET A 106 -0.42 15.93 -9.68
C MET A 106 -1.23 16.90 -10.56
N VAL A 107 -0.68 18.06 -10.92
CA VAL A 107 -1.36 19.06 -11.76
C VAL A 107 -1.83 18.50 -13.11
N PRO A 108 -1.03 17.75 -13.89
CA PRO A 108 -1.50 17.17 -15.16
C PRO A 108 -2.67 16.21 -14.99
N ALA A 109 -2.66 15.40 -13.93
CA ALA A 109 -3.76 14.49 -13.62
C ALA A 109 -5.05 15.26 -13.28
N MET A 110 -4.93 16.33 -12.47
CA MET A 110 -6.07 17.18 -12.12
C MET A 110 -6.59 17.99 -13.31
N LEU A 111 -5.72 18.45 -14.22
CA LEU A 111 -6.10 19.08 -15.48
C LEU A 111 -6.88 18.11 -16.37
N ALA A 112 -6.39 16.88 -16.53
CA ALA A 112 -7.07 15.85 -17.32
C ALA A 112 -8.45 15.49 -16.73
N LEU A 113 -8.54 15.39 -15.40
CA LEU A 113 -9.80 15.19 -14.69
C LEU A 113 -10.76 16.35 -14.96
N ARG A 114 -10.31 17.60 -14.77
CA ARG A 114 -11.11 18.81 -14.99
C ARG A 114 -11.60 18.92 -16.43
N TRP A 115 -10.71 18.69 -17.40
CA TRP A 115 -11.04 18.66 -18.82
C TRP A 115 -12.14 17.64 -19.13
N THR A 116 -12.02 16.44 -18.56
CA THR A 116 -13.00 15.37 -18.73
C THR A 116 -14.35 15.73 -18.11
N ILE A 117 -14.35 16.32 -16.91
CA ILE A 117 -15.58 16.75 -16.23
C ILE A 117 -16.31 17.80 -17.07
N ASN A 118 -15.60 18.82 -17.54
CA ASN A 118 -16.16 19.89 -18.36
C ASN A 118 -16.73 19.32 -19.67
N GLY A 119 -15.97 18.47 -20.38
CA GLY A 119 -16.43 17.85 -21.61
C GLY A 119 -17.69 16.98 -21.44
N VAL A 120 -17.81 16.25 -20.32
CA VAL A 120 -19.03 15.47 -20.01
C VAL A 120 -20.23 16.36 -19.70
N VAL A 121 -20.01 17.53 -19.10
CA VAL A 121 -21.05 18.52 -18.80
C VAL A 121 -21.50 19.22 -20.08
N ASP A 122 -20.57 19.64 -20.93
CA ASP A 122 -20.85 20.33 -22.19
C ASP A 122 -21.60 19.42 -23.18
N LEU A 123 -21.23 18.15 -23.24
CA LEU A 123 -21.93 17.16 -24.09
C LEU A 123 -23.28 16.72 -23.52
N ARG A 124 -23.64 17.10 -22.28
CA ARG A 124 -24.93 16.74 -21.67
C ARG A 124 -26.10 17.48 -22.32
N SER A 125 -25.87 18.69 -22.85
CA SER A 125 -26.88 19.46 -23.57
C SER A 125 -27.11 18.98 -25.01
N HIS A 126 -26.32 18.03 -25.51
CA HIS A 126 -26.37 17.53 -26.89
C HIS A 126 -26.80 16.05 -26.93
N PRO A 127 -28.08 15.73 -27.18
CA PRO A 127 -28.64 14.39 -27.01
C PRO A 127 -28.11 13.32 -28.00
N THR A 128 -27.57 13.72 -29.14
CA THR A 128 -27.04 12.79 -30.17
C THR A 128 -25.59 12.34 -29.92
N ALA A 129 -24.90 12.91 -28.94
CA ALA A 129 -23.47 12.68 -28.69
C ALA A 129 -23.18 11.63 -27.59
N GLY A 130 -24.11 10.71 -27.32
CA GLY A 130 -24.04 9.78 -26.19
C GLY A 130 -22.74 8.95 -26.13
N GLY A 131 -22.29 8.41 -27.27
CA GLY A 131 -21.03 7.66 -27.34
C GLY A 131 -19.78 8.52 -27.16
N GLN A 132 -19.79 9.76 -27.66
CA GLN A 132 -18.67 10.69 -27.56
C GLN A 132 -18.46 11.19 -26.12
N ARG A 133 -19.55 11.27 -25.34
CA ARG A 133 -19.55 11.68 -23.93
C ARG A 133 -18.69 10.77 -23.05
N TRP A 134 -18.65 9.47 -23.31
CA TRP A 134 -17.94 8.50 -22.48
C TRP A 134 -16.48 8.26 -22.90
N ARG A 135 -16.06 8.72 -24.09
CA ARG A 135 -14.69 8.54 -24.57
C ARG A 135 -13.66 9.15 -23.63
N GLY A 136 -13.84 10.40 -23.23
CA GLY A 136 -12.93 11.09 -22.30
C GLY A 136 -12.78 10.35 -20.96
N PRO A 137 -13.88 10.07 -20.23
CA PRO A 137 -13.84 9.29 -18.99
C PRO A 137 -13.18 7.92 -19.13
N LEU A 138 -13.51 7.16 -20.18
CA LEU A 138 -12.97 5.82 -20.39
C LEU A 138 -11.46 5.85 -20.69
N ILE A 139 -10.99 6.81 -21.49
CA ILE A 139 -9.56 7.00 -21.74
C ILE A 139 -8.84 7.34 -20.44
N LEU A 140 -9.40 8.24 -19.63
CA LEU A 140 -8.80 8.63 -18.36
C LEU A 140 -8.74 7.46 -17.36
N LEU A 141 -9.80 6.64 -17.28
CA LEU A 141 -9.82 5.42 -16.47
C LEU A 141 -8.80 4.39 -16.96
N ALA A 142 -8.66 4.21 -18.28
CA ALA A 142 -7.68 3.30 -18.86
C ALA A 142 -6.24 3.74 -18.58
N LEU A 143 -5.94 5.03 -18.73
CA LEU A 143 -4.64 5.60 -18.36
C LEU A 143 -4.36 5.46 -16.87
N CYS A 144 -5.36 5.68 -16.03
CA CYS A 144 -5.25 5.50 -14.59
C CYS A 144 -4.94 4.04 -14.22
N ALA A 145 -5.61 3.08 -14.84
CA ALA A 145 -5.35 1.65 -14.69
C ALA A 145 -3.92 1.29 -15.16
N LEU A 146 -3.50 1.80 -16.32
CA LEU A 146 -2.15 1.58 -16.84
C LEU A 146 -1.07 2.08 -15.87
N ILE A 147 -1.24 3.30 -15.34
CA ILE A 147 -0.31 3.87 -14.35
C ILE A 147 -0.33 3.04 -13.05
N ALA A 148 -1.51 2.65 -12.58
CA ALA A 148 -1.65 1.82 -11.38
C ALA A 148 -0.99 0.45 -11.51
N ALA A 149 -0.91 -0.12 -12.73
CA ALA A 149 -0.24 -1.40 -12.98
C ALA A 149 1.27 -1.35 -12.70
N PHE A 150 1.91 -0.18 -12.73
CA PHE A 150 3.31 -0.03 -12.30
C PHE A 150 3.53 -0.22 -10.79
N SER A 151 2.45 -0.34 -10.00
CA SER A 151 2.51 -0.71 -8.58
C SER A 151 2.74 -2.21 -8.34
N LEU A 152 2.95 -3.00 -9.40
CA LEU A 152 3.36 -4.39 -9.28
C LEU A 152 4.70 -4.49 -8.55
N TYR A 153 4.78 -5.40 -7.58
CA TYR A 153 6.00 -5.69 -6.85
C TYR A 153 7.15 -6.02 -7.80
N ASN A 154 8.33 -5.48 -7.46
CA ASN A 154 9.55 -5.77 -8.21
C ASN A 154 9.87 -7.29 -8.17
N ALA A 155 10.73 -7.76 -9.07
CA ALA A 155 11.06 -9.18 -9.16
C ALA A 155 11.60 -9.75 -7.84
N LYS A 156 12.46 -8.97 -7.15
CA LYS A 156 13.01 -9.33 -5.85
C LYS A 156 11.94 -9.59 -4.79
N ALA A 157 10.99 -8.67 -4.63
CA ALA A 157 9.90 -8.78 -3.67
C ALA A 157 9.04 -10.02 -3.92
N ARG A 158 8.69 -10.28 -5.20
CA ARG A 158 7.91 -11.45 -5.59
C ARG A 158 8.64 -12.75 -5.25
N THR A 159 9.92 -12.86 -5.60
CA THR A 159 10.74 -14.05 -5.28
C THR A 159 10.84 -14.27 -3.78
N LEU A 160 11.08 -13.22 -2.99
CA LEU A 160 11.19 -13.33 -1.54
C LEU A 160 9.86 -13.70 -0.87
N LEU A 161 8.74 -13.17 -1.34
CA LEU A 161 7.40 -13.52 -0.85
C LEU A 161 7.06 -14.99 -1.14
N ILE A 162 7.35 -15.47 -2.36
CA ILE A 162 7.16 -16.89 -2.72
C ILE A 162 8.02 -17.78 -1.83
N ARG A 163 9.33 -17.48 -1.75
CA ARG A 163 10.26 -18.25 -0.92
C ARG A 163 9.82 -18.30 0.55
N MET A 164 9.41 -17.17 1.11
CA MET A 164 8.93 -17.13 2.50
C MET A 164 7.64 -17.94 2.67
N ASN A 165 6.70 -17.82 1.73
CA ASN A 165 5.46 -18.60 1.76
C ASN A 165 5.76 -20.11 1.80
N ASP A 166 6.66 -20.57 0.94
CA ASP A 166 7.07 -21.99 0.91
C ASP A 166 7.73 -22.41 2.22
N THR A 167 8.64 -21.59 2.77
CA THR A 167 9.27 -21.84 4.07
C THR A 167 8.24 -21.93 5.20
N LEU A 168 7.24 -21.05 5.22
CA LEU A 168 6.19 -21.07 6.24
C LEU A 168 5.26 -22.28 6.09
N GLN A 169 4.89 -22.67 4.87
CA GLN A 169 4.07 -23.86 4.66
C GLN A 169 4.76 -25.13 5.14
N VAL A 170 6.07 -25.27 4.88
CA VAL A 170 6.87 -26.38 5.43
C VAL A 170 7.00 -26.27 6.94
N GLY A 171 7.22 -25.07 7.48
CA GLY A 171 7.32 -24.84 8.92
C GLY A 171 6.05 -25.18 9.68
N LEU A 172 4.88 -24.81 9.15
CA LEU A 172 3.57 -25.08 9.77
C LEU A 172 3.17 -26.56 9.69
N ALA A 173 3.75 -27.31 8.75
CA ALA A 173 3.55 -28.76 8.65
C ALA A 173 4.51 -29.57 9.54
N ALA A 174 5.55 -28.93 10.10
CA ALA A 174 6.56 -29.60 10.91
C ALA A 174 6.02 -29.93 12.32
N GLY A 175 6.24 -31.16 12.78
CA GLY A 175 5.86 -31.59 14.12
C GLY A 175 6.95 -31.39 15.17
N SER A 176 8.18 -31.05 14.76
CA SER A 176 9.32 -30.89 15.66
C SER A 176 10.35 -29.88 15.13
N THR A 177 11.19 -29.38 16.03
CA THR A 177 12.22 -28.39 15.68
C THR A 177 13.21 -28.91 14.65
N ALA A 178 13.46 -30.23 14.59
CA ALA A 178 14.36 -30.84 13.62
C ALA A 178 13.80 -30.85 12.18
N GLU A 179 12.46 -30.83 12.04
CA GLU A 179 11.76 -30.82 10.76
C GLU A 179 11.56 -29.40 10.20
N LEU A 180 11.74 -28.37 11.03
CA LEU A 180 11.64 -26.99 10.60
C LEU A 180 12.70 -26.65 9.54
N PRO A 181 12.42 -25.75 8.60
CA PRO A 181 13.45 -25.14 7.76
C PRO A 181 14.52 -24.47 8.61
N VAL A 182 15.78 -24.51 8.17
CA VAL A 182 16.92 -23.98 8.93
C VAL A 182 16.73 -22.51 9.32
N GLU A 183 16.06 -21.72 8.48
CA GLU A 183 15.72 -20.33 8.75
C GLU A 183 14.80 -20.14 9.98
N LEU A 184 13.93 -21.12 10.25
CA LEU A 184 12.97 -21.12 11.36
C LEU A 184 13.48 -21.91 12.58
N GLN A 185 14.52 -22.75 12.41
CA GLN A 185 15.18 -23.42 13.54
C GLN A 185 15.97 -22.45 14.41
N THR A 186 16.65 -21.49 13.79
CA THR A 186 17.54 -20.54 14.48
C THR A 186 16.92 -19.16 14.55
N LEU A 187 15.72 -19.07 15.12
CA LEU A 187 15.10 -17.77 15.40
C LEU A 187 15.92 -17.02 16.45
N ARG A 188 16.08 -15.71 16.25
CA ARG A 188 16.78 -14.88 17.24
C ARG A 188 15.95 -14.64 18.50
N SER A 189 14.63 -14.67 18.37
CA SER A 189 13.70 -14.56 19.50
C SER A 189 12.36 -15.22 19.19
N GLY A 190 11.81 -15.90 20.19
CA GLY A 190 10.60 -16.71 20.09
C GLY A 190 10.89 -18.14 19.60
N ASP A 191 9.88 -19.00 19.67
CA ASP A 191 9.91 -20.36 19.13
C ASP A 191 8.79 -20.49 18.09
N PHE A 192 9.14 -20.99 16.90
CA PHE A 192 8.20 -21.08 15.81
C PHE A 192 7.05 -22.03 16.14
N LEU A 193 7.31 -23.16 16.79
CA LEU A 193 6.28 -24.17 17.06
C LEU A 193 5.26 -23.71 18.10
N THR A 194 5.63 -22.78 18.97
CA THR A 194 4.73 -22.25 20.01
C THR A 194 4.06 -20.95 19.60
N ASP A 195 4.78 -20.09 18.85
CA ASP A 195 4.36 -18.72 18.58
C ASP A 195 3.71 -18.56 17.20
N ALA A 196 3.87 -19.52 16.28
CA ALA A 196 3.20 -19.50 15.00
C ALA A 196 1.70 -19.79 15.16
N GLY A 197 0.87 -19.03 14.44
CA GLY A 197 -0.55 -19.32 14.29
C GLY A 197 -0.85 -20.16 13.04
N ASP A 198 -2.06 -20.68 12.93
CA ASP A 198 -2.48 -21.54 11.82
C ASP A 198 -2.61 -20.77 10.50
N ALA A 199 -3.10 -19.53 10.58
CA ALA A 199 -3.23 -18.63 9.44
C ALA A 199 -2.26 -17.46 9.53
N TYR A 200 -1.74 -17.01 8.37
CA TYR A 200 -0.82 -15.89 8.29
C TYR A 200 -1.07 -15.01 7.07
N THR A 201 -0.55 -13.79 7.14
CA THR A 201 -0.45 -12.87 6.00
C THR A 201 0.96 -12.33 5.84
N LEU A 202 1.37 -12.12 4.61
CA LEU A 202 2.70 -11.67 4.21
C LEU A 202 2.67 -10.23 3.71
N GLN A 203 3.67 -9.47 4.12
CA GLN A 203 3.92 -8.12 3.66
C GLN A 203 5.41 -7.96 3.39
N TRP A 204 5.76 -7.30 2.29
CA TRP A 204 7.15 -6.96 1.98
C TRP A 204 7.42 -5.46 2.21
N THR A 205 8.63 -5.13 2.66
CA THR A 205 9.10 -3.74 2.76
C THR A 205 10.60 -3.63 2.50
N GLU A 206 11.01 -2.56 1.82
CA GLU A 206 12.40 -2.10 1.72
C GLU A 206 12.64 -0.80 2.49
N THR A 207 11.57 -0.17 2.95
CA THR A 207 11.63 1.06 3.75
C THR A 207 11.51 0.74 5.24
N ASP A 208 12.02 1.66 6.08
CA ASP A 208 11.93 1.55 7.54
C ASP A 208 12.51 0.23 8.08
N LEU A 209 13.69 -0.15 7.56
CA LEU A 209 14.42 -1.33 8.01
C LEU A 209 15.23 -1.06 9.29
N ASP A 210 15.44 0.20 9.63
CA ASP A 210 16.23 0.60 10.80
C ASP A 210 15.56 0.23 12.12
N ARG A 211 14.23 0.04 12.14
CA ARG A 211 13.51 -0.55 13.27
C ARG A 211 13.89 -2.00 13.58
N PHE A 212 14.53 -2.68 12.62
CA PHE A 212 15.03 -4.06 12.73
C PHE A 212 16.55 -4.09 12.58
N ILE A 213 17.24 -3.02 12.99
CA ILE A 213 18.69 -2.88 12.84
C ILE A 213 19.46 -4.03 13.50
N ASP A 214 18.91 -4.60 14.57
CA ASP A 214 19.47 -5.77 15.23
C ASP A 214 19.59 -6.95 14.27
N LEU A 215 18.56 -7.23 13.46
CA LEU A 215 18.56 -8.33 12.48
C LEU A 215 19.46 -8.09 11.27
N ARG A 216 19.96 -6.86 11.10
CA ARG A 216 20.65 -6.42 9.89
C ARG A 216 22.14 -6.82 9.95
N PRO A 217 22.64 -7.63 9.00
CA PRO A 217 24.08 -7.86 8.91
C PRO A 217 24.81 -6.57 8.52
N SER A 218 26.10 -6.48 8.86
CA SER A 218 26.89 -5.24 8.75
C SER A 218 27.35 -4.88 7.34
N ASN A 219 26.94 -5.63 6.32
CA ASN A 219 27.27 -5.41 4.92
C ASN A 219 26.01 -5.11 4.09
N ASN A 220 26.19 -4.55 2.89
CA ASN A 220 25.15 -4.44 1.85
C ASN A 220 23.79 -3.86 2.28
N TYR A 221 23.78 -2.88 3.21
CA TYR A 221 22.56 -2.26 3.73
C TYR A 221 21.54 -1.87 2.64
N SER A 222 21.97 -1.34 1.50
CA SER A 222 21.09 -0.93 0.40
C SER A 222 20.35 -2.07 -0.29
N ALA A 223 20.85 -3.31 -0.21
CA ALA A 223 20.22 -4.49 -0.80
C ALA A 223 19.22 -5.16 0.15
N HIS A 224 19.13 -4.71 1.40
CA HIS A 224 18.30 -5.40 2.39
C HIS A 224 16.81 -5.17 2.14
N SER A 225 16.01 -6.18 2.47
CA SER A 225 14.55 -6.10 2.46
C SER A 225 13.99 -7.00 3.55
N ALA A 226 12.80 -6.70 4.05
CA ALA A 226 12.16 -7.51 5.07
C ALA A 226 10.82 -8.07 4.56
N VAL A 227 10.57 -9.33 4.90
CA VAL A 227 9.25 -9.94 4.81
C VAL A 227 8.69 -10.03 6.22
N LEU A 228 7.50 -9.47 6.38
CA LEU A 228 6.74 -9.42 7.61
C LEU A 228 5.61 -10.42 7.51
N VAL A 229 5.56 -11.32 8.47
CA VAL A 229 4.52 -12.32 8.62
C VAL A 229 3.65 -11.88 9.80
N ARG A 230 2.34 -11.79 9.59
CA ARG A 230 1.37 -11.58 10.68
C ARG A 230 0.52 -12.82 10.82
N PHE A 231 0.56 -13.43 12.00
CA PHE A 231 -0.26 -14.57 12.34
C PHE A 231 -1.62 -14.11 12.89
N ASP A 232 -2.61 -14.99 12.82
CA ASP A 232 -3.96 -14.80 13.35
C ASP A 232 -4.01 -14.69 14.89
N ASN A 233 -3.07 -15.32 15.58
CA ASN A 233 -2.88 -15.21 17.04
C ASN A 233 -2.33 -13.84 17.49
N GLY A 234 -2.11 -12.90 16.56
CA GLY A 234 -1.60 -11.56 16.84
C GLY A 234 -0.08 -11.47 16.96
N GLN A 235 0.64 -12.59 16.89
CA GLN A 235 2.09 -12.60 16.78
C GLN A 235 2.54 -12.15 15.39
N SER A 236 3.78 -11.69 15.30
CA SER A 236 4.36 -11.31 14.03
C SER A 236 5.81 -11.72 13.95
N LEU A 237 6.18 -12.34 12.83
CA LEU A 237 7.54 -12.77 12.54
C LEU A 237 8.12 -11.82 11.49
N VAL A 238 9.33 -11.33 11.74
CA VAL A 238 10.05 -10.47 10.80
C VAL A 238 11.28 -11.22 10.34
N CYS A 239 11.42 -11.35 9.03
CA CYS A 239 12.57 -11.97 8.40
C CYS A 239 13.24 -10.99 7.46
N LEU A 240 14.47 -10.62 7.81
CA LEU A 240 15.28 -9.69 7.07
C LEU A 240 16.20 -10.45 6.11
N TYR A 241 16.03 -10.19 4.82
CA TYR A 241 16.82 -10.75 3.73
C TYR A 241 17.92 -9.76 3.31
N PRO A 242 19.21 -10.15 3.43
CA PRO A 242 20.30 -9.32 2.96
C PRO A 242 20.37 -9.27 1.42
N ASP A 243 19.97 -10.36 0.77
CA ASP A 243 19.83 -10.51 -0.67
C ASP A 243 18.82 -11.65 -0.97
N VAL A 244 18.42 -11.82 -2.22
CA VAL A 244 17.48 -12.85 -2.71
C VAL A 244 17.98 -14.27 -2.43
N ASN A 245 19.29 -14.48 -2.57
CA ASN A 245 19.91 -15.80 -2.48
C ASN A 245 20.48 -16.12 -1.08
N LEU A 246 20.57 -15.12 -0.21
CA LEU A 246 21.12 -15.29 1.13
C LEU A 246 20.04 -15.78 2.09
N ARG A 247 20.48 -16.31 3.23
CA ARG A 247 19.58 -16.73 4.31
C ARG A 247 19.05 -15.50 5.06
N PRO A 248 17.76 -15.45 5.38
CA PRO A 248 17.21 -14.39 6.21
C PRO A 248 17.59 -14.56 7.69
N ASN A 249 17.62 -13.44 8.41
CA ASN A 249 17.58 -13.44 9.87
C ASN A 249 16.15 -13.20 10.33
N CYS A 250 15.58 -14.17 11.04
CA CYS A 250 14.18 -14.16 11.47
C CYS A 250 14.04 -13.98 12.99
N ALA A 251 13.01 -13.23 13.42
CA ALA A 251 12.69 -13.02 14.82
C ALA A 251 11.23 -12.61 15.03
N PHE A 252 10.60 -13.09 16.10
CA PHE A 252 9.29 -12.59 16.51
C PHE A 252 9.40 -11.17 17.06
N ARG A 253 8.58 -10.26 16.53
CA ARG A 253 8.56 -8.83 16.86
C ARG A 253 7.14 -8.29 16.80
N PRO A 254 6.70 -7.47 17.77
CA PRO A 254 5.43 -6.79 17.67
C PRO A 254 5.47 -5.81 16.49
N LEU A 255 4.54 -5.94 15.55
CA LEU A 255 4.32 -4.96 14.50
C LEU A 255 3.26 -3.97 14.96
N ALA A 256 3.50 -2.68 14.77
CA ALA A 256 2.45 -1.68 14.92
C ALA A 256 1.34 -2.00 13.89
N SER A 257 0.24 -2.59 14.35
CA SER A 257 -0.91 -2.88 13.50
C SER A 257 -1.77 -1.63 13.36
N ALA A 258 -2.21 -1.33 12.15
CA ALA A 258 -3.34 -0.43 11.90
C ALA A 258 -4.70 -1.13 12.12
N ILE A 259 -4.68 -2.39 12.58
CA ILE A 259 -5.86 -3.17 12.95
C ILE A 259 -5.95 -3.15 14.49
N PRO A 260 -7.11 -2.81 15.08
CA PRO A 260 -7.29 -2.83 16.52
C PRO A 260 -7.07 -4.25 17.04
N ARG A 261 -6.27 -4.39 18.11
CA ARG A 261 -6.27 -5.61 18.92
C ARG A 261 -7.73 -5.88 19.29
N ARG A 262 -8.24 -7.10 19.02
CA ARG A 262 -9.48 -7.53 19.70
C ARG A 262 -9.26 -7.29 21.19
N PRO A 263 -10.21 -6.69 21.92
CA PRO A 263 -10.10 -6.69 23.37
C PRO A 263 -10.01 -8.16 23.80
N LEU A 264 -8.99 -8.50 24.59
CA LEU A 264 -9.08 -9.70 25.40
C LEU A 264 -10.37 -9.54 26.21
N PHE A 265 -11.39 -10.31 25.85
CA PHE A 265 -12.43 -10.62 26.80
C PHE A 265 -11.72 -11.41 27.90
N ALA A 266 -11.46 -10.75 29.02
CA ALA A 266 -11.27 -11.44 30.28
C ALA A 266 -12.58 -12.19 30.54
N GLU A 267 -12.54 -13.49 30.36
CA GLU A 267 -13.46 -14.39 31.04
C GLU A 267 -13.09 -14.31 32.54
N ASP A 268 -13.99 -13.72 33.32
CA ASP A 268 -14.11 -13.96 34.75
C ASP A 268 -14.87 -15.28 34.97
#